data_AF-A0A1G1BS98-F1
#
_entry.id   AF-A0A1G1BS98-F1
#
_cell.length_a   1.000
_cell.length_b   1.000
_cell.length_c   1.000
_cell.angle_alpha   90.00
_cell.angle_beta   90.00
_cell.angle_gamma   90.00
#
_symmetry.space_group_name_H-M   'P 1'
#
loop_
_entity.id
_entity.type
_entity.pdbx_description
1 polymer ?
#
loop_
_entity_poly.entity_id
_entity_poly.type
_entity_poly.pdbx_seq_one_letter_code
_entity_poly.pdbx_strand_id
1 'polypeptide(L)'
;MLEYLKARRIDCYMDIHSHSSPPWLGICPKEHTRGDHAQLVRLQNLTRAKTRAAGGPDLVLAVQGAKAWYNSHFFPAQTGIYAFTYEEKAGFRGNFPTGTPREEIWQANTDNGMYTILGLAQALLTVPPAWAAGRR
;
A
#
# COMPACT_ATOMS: atom_id res chain seq x y z
N MET A 1 11.42 -16.45 -2.61
CA MET A 1 10.35 -15.45 -2.82
C MET A 1 10.60 -14.60 -4.06
N LEU A 2 11.73 -13.89 -4.17
CA LEU A 2 11.95 -12.99 -5.31
C LEU A 2 11.90 -13.68 -6.69
N GLU A 3 12.62 -14.80 -6.87
CA GLU A 3 12.60 -15.56 -8.13
C GLU A 3 11.21 -16.10 -8.46
N TYR A 4 10.40 -16.42 -7.44
CA TYR A 4 9.01 -16.80 -7.62
C TYR A 4 8.16 -15.64 -8.16
N LEU A 5 8.30 -14.43 -7.60
CA LEU A 5 7.57 -13.25 -8.08
C LEU A 5 7.96 -12.86 -9.51
N LYS A 6 9.25 -12.95 -9.84
CA LYS A 6 9.74 -12.75 -11.21
C LYS A 6 9.14 -13.78 -12.18
N ALA A 7 9.19 -15.07 -11.84
CA ALA A 7 8.63 -16.14 -12.67
C ALA A 7 7.12 -15.98 -12.89
N ARG A 8 6.40 -15.45 -11.90
CA ARG A 8 4.95 -15.19 -11.95
C ARG A 8 4.58 -13.83 -12.51
N ARG A 9 5.55 -12.97 -12.84
CA ARG A 9 5.35 -11.59 -13.34
C ARG A 9 4.39 -10.80 -12.45
N ILE A 10 4.60 -10.87 -11.14
CA ILE A 10 3.78 -10.13 -10.20
C ILE A 10 4.05 -8.63 -10.39
N ASP A 11 3.02 -7.86 -10.74
CA ASP A 11 3.13 -6.40 -10.98
C ASP A 11 3.23 -5.59 -9.69
N CYS A 12 2.67 -6.13 -8.61
CA CYS A 12 2.44 -5.39 -7.38
C CYS A 12 2.53 -6.30 -6.17
N TYR A 13 3.10 -5.77 -5.08
CA TYR A 13 3.10 -6.39 -3.77
C TYR A 13 2.61 -5.38 -2.74
N MET A 14 1.70 -5.81 -1.86
CA MET A 14 1.26 -5.02 -0.73
C MET A 14 1.62 -5.72 0.57
N ASP A 15 2.25 -4.96 1.44
CA ASP A 15 2.63 -5.33 2.78
C ASP A 15 1.72 -4.62 3.78
N ILE A 16 1.10 -5.38 4.68
CA ILE A 16 0.11 -4.87 5.62
C ILE A 16 0.70 -4.90 7.02
N HIS A 17 0.78 -3.72 7.64
CA HIS A 17 1.25 -3.54 9.02
C HIS A 17 0.14 -2.98 9.88
N SER A 18 0.22 -3.21 11.19
CA SER A 18 -0.68 -2.58 12.16
C SER A 18 0.14 -1.72 13.11
N HIS A 19 0.07 -0.38 12.97
CA HIS A 19 0.67 0.55 13.95
C HIS A 19 -0.34 1.61 14.43
N SER A 20 0.11 2.46 15.36
CA SER A 20 -0.73 3.39 16.12
C SER A 20 -1.12 4.63 15.34
N SER A 21 -1.26 4.56 14.02
CA SER A 21 -1.61 5.72 13.21
C SER A 21 -2.82 5.50 12.29
N PRO A 22 -3.45 6.58 11.80
CA PRO A 22 -4.55 6.46 10.84
C PRO A 22 -4.11 5.71 9.58
N PRO A 23 -5.01 5.06 8.83
CA PRO A 23 -4.63 4.30 7.65
C PRO A 23 -3.88 5.17 6.64
N TRP A 24 -2.74 4.66 6.16
CA TRP A 24 -1.90 5.39 5.22
C TRP A 24 -1.27 4.48 4.17
N LEU A 25 -0.89 5.08 3.04
CA LEU A 25 -0.06 4.49 2.00
C LEU A 25 1.23 5.28 1.90
N GLY A 26 2.37 4.60 1.94
CA GLY A 26 3.66 5.27 1.96
C GLY A 26 4.22 5.42 0.57
N ILE A 27 4.50 6.66 0.17
CA ILE A 27 5.16 6.96 -1.10
C ILE A 27 6.66 6.91 -0.86
N CYS A 28 7.34 5.96 -1.51
CA CYS A 28 8.80 5.91 -1.50
C CYS A 28 9.37 7.21 -2.08
N PRO A 29 10.32 7.89 -1.40
CA PRO A 29 10.98 9.07 -1.95
C PRO A 29 11.64 8.78 -3.31
N LYS A 30 11.75 9.80 -4.16
CA LYS A 30 12.23 9.63 -5.55
C LYS A 30 13.66 9.09 -5.58
N GLU A 31 14.52 9.58 -4.67
CA GLU A 31 15.91 9.17 -4.47
C GLU A 31 16.07 7.69 -4.04
N HIS A 32 15.01 7.10 -3.48
CA HIS A 32 14.95 5.70 -3.06
C HIS A 32 14.08 4.83 -3.97
N THR A 33 13.45 5.44 -4.99
CA THR A 33 12.67 4.75 -6.00
C THR A 33 13.57 4.37 -7.17
N ARG A 34 13.64 3.08 -7.51
CA ARG A 34 14.22 2.62 -8.77
C ARG A 34 13.07 2.13 -9.66
N GLY A 35 12.95 2.68 -10.87
CA GLY A 35 11.82 2.49 -11.76
C GLY A 35 11.04 3.79 -12.04
N ASP A 36 9.83 3.68 -12.57
CA ASP A 36 8.98 4.85 -12.87
C ASP A 36 8.28 5.35 -11.60
N HIS A 37 8.94 6.29 -10.92
CA HIS A 37 8.40 6.94 -9.72
C HIS A 37 7.08 7.67 -9.98
N ALA A 38 6.86 8.23 -11.17
CA ALA A 38 5.61 8.92 -11.50
C ALA A 38 4.44 7.92 -11.57
N GLN A 39 4.67 6.74 -12.15
CA GLN A 39 3.66 5.67 -12.14
C GLN A 39 3.40 5.13 -10.75
N LEU A 40 4.43 4.97 -9.90
CA LEU A 40 4.24 4.59 -8.49
C LEU A 40 3.35 5.59 -7.76
N VAL A 41 3.67 6.88 -7.85
CA VAL A 41 2.87 7.96 -7.24
C VAL A 41 1.44 7.96 -7.77
N ARG A 42 1.26 7.80 -9.09
CA ARG A 42 -0.07 7.70 -9.71
C ARG A 42 -0.84 6.51 -9.16
N LEU A 43 -0.21 5.35 -9.02
CA LEU A 43 -0.84 4.14 -8.49
C LEU A 43 -1.30 4.36 -7.04
N GLN A 44 -0.49 4.97 -6.17
CA GLN A 44 -0.90 5.26 -4.79
C GLN A 44 -2.08 6.24 -4.69
N ASN A 45 -2.07 7.29 -5.52
CA ASN A 45 -3.18 8.25 -5.58
C ASN A 45 -4.48 7.58 -6.05
N LEU A 46 -4.40 6.72 -7.08
CA LEU A 46 -5.56 5.98 -7.57
C LEU A 46 -6.05 4.99 -6.53
N THR A 47 -5.17 4.23 -5.88
CA THR A 47 -5.54 3.32 -4.79
C THR A 47 -6.32 4.06 -3.72
N ARG A 48 -5.82 5.20 -3.20
CA ARG A 48 -6.53 6.03 -2.23
C ARG A 48 -7.94 6.42 -2.73
N ALA A 49 -8.03 6.94 -3.95
CA ALA A 49 -9.30 7.41 -4.50
C ALA A 49 -10.32 6.26 -4.66
N LYS A 50 -9.85 5.09 -5.10
CA LYS A 50 -10.68 3.90 -5.29
C LYS A 50 -11.12 3.26 -3.97
N THR A 51 -10.23 3.20 -2.98
CA THR A 51 -10.57 2.76 -1.62
C THR A 51 -11.69 3.61 -1.04
N ARG A 52 -11.57 4.94 -1.12
CA ARG A 52 -12.60 5.86 -0.64
C ARG A 52 -13.91 5.70 -1.39
N ALA A 53 -13.87 5.53 -2.72
CA ALA A 53 -15.07 5.32 -3.53
C ALA A 53 -15.80 4.01 -3.20
N ALA A 54 -15.07 2.99 -2.72
CA ALA A 54 -15.64 1.73 -2.26
C ALA A 54 -16.24 1.79 -0.84
N GLY A 55 -16.17 2.95 -0.16
CA GLY A 55 -16.62 3.09 1.23
C GLY A 55 -15.53 2.79 2.27
N GLY A 56 -14.30 2.53 1.82
CA GLY A 56 -13.14 2.33 2.69
C GLY A 56 -12.60 3.64 3.29
N PRO A 57 -11.51 3.55 4.08
CA PRO A 57 -10.94 4.69 4.77
C PRO A 57 -10.32 5.70 3.80
N ASP A 58 -10.29 6.98 4.18
CA ASP A 58 -9.44 7.95 3.49
C ASP A 58 -7.97 7.71 3.89
N LEU A 59 -7.20 7.18 2.95
CA LEU A 59 -5.79 6.84 3.16
C LEU A 59 -4.94 8.11 3.13
N VAL A 60 -4.16 8.34 4.17
CA VAL A 60 -3.14 9.41 4.17
C VAL A 60 -1.97 8.98 3.28
N LEU A 61 -1.49 9.84 2.38
CA LEU A 61 -0.30 9.55 1.59
C LEU A 61 0.95 10.04 2.35
N ALA A 62 1.76 9.11 2.85
CA ALA A 62 2.94 9.41 3.66
C ALA A 62 4.20 9.50 2.79
N VAL A 63 4.70 10.72 2.56
CA VAL A 63 5.82 10.97 1.63
C VAL A 63 7.18 11.08 2.33
N GLN A 64 7.20 11.32 3.65
CA GLN A 64 8.41 11.51 4.46
C GLN A 64 8.22 11.07 5.93
N GLY A 65 9.32 10.79 6.63
CA GLY A 65 9.35 10.40 8.06
C GLY A 65 9.31 8.89 8.30
N ALA A 66 9.40 8.44 9.57
CA ALA A 66 9.51 7.01 9.94
C ALA A 66 8.49 6.08 9.25
N LYS A 67 7.28 6.58 8.95
CA LYS A 67 6.22 5.87 8.22
C LYS A 67 6.58 5.59 6.75
N ALA A 68 7.29 6.50 6.08
CA ALA A 68 7.84 6.26 4.75
C ALA A 68 9.05 5.30 4.78
N TRP A 69 9.80 5.24 5.90
CA TRP A 69 11.00 4.41 6.05
C TRP A 69 10.69 2.91 6.22
N TYR A 70 9.52 2.56 6.76
CA TYR A 70 9.06 1.16 6.78
C TYR A 70 8.64 0.64 5.39
N ASN A 71 8.56 1.50 4.36
CA ASN A 71 8.57 1.07 2.94
C ASN A 71 9.98 0.72 2.47
N SER A 72 10.84 0.18 3.33
CA SER A 72 12.03 -0.50 2.85
C SER A 72 11.54 -1.64 1.97
N HIS A 73 11.80 -1.55 0.66
CA HIS A 73 11.27 -2.51 -0.30
C HIS A 73 11.58 -3.93 0.18
N PHE A 74 10.54 -4.71 0.55
CA PHE A 74 10.70 -6.15 0.87
C PHE A 74 11.37 -6.91 -0.29
N PHE A 75 11.28 -6.35 -1.49
CA PHE A 75 11.98 -6.81 -2.67
C PHE A 75 13.06 -5.82 -3.06
N PRO A 76 14.23 -6.28 -3.54
CA PRO A 76 15.25 -5.38 -4.06
C PRO A 76 14.63 -4.38 -5.06
N ALA A 77 15.05 -3.12 -4.97
CA ALA A 77 14.58 -2.04 -5.84
C ALA A 77 14.80 -2.31 -7.36
N GLN A 78 15.47 -3.40 -7.73
CA GLN A 78 15.82 -3.79 -9.10
C GLN A 78 14.76 -4.68 -9.77
N THR A 79 13.62 -4.89 -9.13
CA THR A 79 12.68 -5.96 -9.52
C THR A 79 11.55 -5.48 -10.40
N GLY A 80 11.35 -4.17 -10.54
CA GLY A 80 10.27 -3.64 -11.37
C GLY A 80 8.89 -4.11 -10.88
N ILE A 81 8.69 -4.13 -9.56
CA ILE A 81 7.40 -4.45 -8.90
C ILE A 81 7.00 -3.20 -8.11
N TYR A 82 5.74 -2.78 -8.21
CA TYR A 82 5.24 -1.71 -7.35
C TYR A 82 5.03 -2.24 -5.92
N ALA A 83 5.73 -1.66 -4.95
CA ALA A 83 5.60 -2.00 -3.54
C ALA A 83 4.67 -1.00 -2.82
N PHE A 84 3.79 -1.53 -1.98
CA PHE A 84 2.86 -0.78 -1.14
C PHE A 84 3.07 -1.21 0.31
N THR A 85 3.30 -0.28 1.21
CA THR A 85 3.03 -0.49 2.63
C THR A 85 1.70 0.15 2.98
N TYR A 86 0.77 -0.67 3.43
CA TYR A 86 -0.50 -0.27 4.00
C TYR A 86 -0.43 -0.44 5.51
N GLU A 87 -0.83 0.59 6.24
CA GLU A 87 -0.99 0.50 7.70
C GLU A 87 -2.47 0.49 8.08
N GLU A 88 -2.86 -0.49 8.90
CA GLU A 88 -4.14 -0.55 9.58
C GLU A 88 -4.11 0.21 10.91
N LYS A 89 -5.28 0.66 11.38
CA LYS A 89 -5.40 1.28 12.70
C LYS A 89 -5.10 0.24 13.78
N ALA A 90 -3.95 0.30 14.45
CA ALA A 90 -3.73 -0.57 15.60
C ALA A 90 -4.76 -0.27 16.70
N GLY A 91 -5.52 -1.30 17.10
CA GLY A 91 -6.48 -1.22 18.20
C GLY A 91 -5.87 -0.89 19.56
N PHE A 92 -4.56 -1.07 19.72
CA PHE A 92 -3.90 -1.10 21.03
C PHE A 92 -3.39 0.25 21.54
N ARG A 93 -3.39 1.33 20.73
CA ARG A 93 -2.66 2.57 21.06
C ARG A 93 -3.33 3.89 20.64
N GLY A 94 -4.66 3.98 20.71
CA GLY A 94 -5.37 5.28 20.69
C GLY A 94 -6.06 5.68 19.39
N ASN A 95 -6.18 4.80 18.40
CA ASN A 95 -6.96 5.05 17.18
C ASN A 95 -8.45 4.67 17.31
N PHE A 96 -8.81 3.97 18.39
CA PHE A 96 -10.18 3.64 18.77
C PHE A 96 -10.46 4.19 20.17
N PRO A 97 -11.70 4.58 20.48
CA PRO A 97 -12.09 5.00 21.82
C PRO A 97 -11.69 3.98 22.90
N THR A 98 -11.33 4.49 24.08
CA THR A 98 -11.07 3.64 25.24
C THR A 98 -12.32 2.81 25.55
N GLY A 99 -12.20 1.48 25.48
CA GLY A 99 -13.29 0.55 25.74
C GLY A 99 -13.96 -0.05 24.50
N THR A 100 -13.54 0.29 23.28
CA THR A 100 -14.00 -0.41 22.07
C THR A 100 -13.66 -1.91 22.15
N PRO A 101 -14.63 -2.81 21.94
CA PRO A 101 -14.38 -4.26 21.91
C PRO A 101 -13.34 -4.65 20.86
N ARG A 102 -12.55 -5.69 21.16
CA ARG A 102 -11.46 -6.14 20.26
C ARG A 102 -12.00 -6.64 18.93
N GLU A 103 -13.19 -7.24 18.95
CA GLU A 103 -13.89 -7.78 17.80
C GLU A 103 -14.29 -6.66 16.83
N GLU A 104 -14.77 -5.53 17.35
CA GLU A 104 -15.14 -4.36 16.54
C GLU A 104 -13.90 -3.72 15.90
N ILE A 105 -12.81 -3.62 16.66
CA ILE A 105 -11.51 -3.17 16.13
C ILE A 105 -11.03 -4.09 15.01
N TRP A 106 -11.08 -5.41 15.23
CA TRP A 106 -10.63 -6.41 14.27
C TRP A 106 -11.47 -6.39 13.00
N GLN A 107 -12.80 -6.30 13.13
CA GLN A 107 -13.72 -6.19 12.00
C GLN A 107 -13.43 -4.91 11.20
N ALA A 108 -13.33 -3.75 11.87
CA ALA A 108 -13.06 -2.49 11.21
C ALA A 108 -11.73 -2.50 10.45
N ASN A 109 -10.68 -3.10 11.02
CA ASN A 109 -9.39 -3.25 10.34
C ASN A 109 -9.47 -4.20 9.14
N THR A 110 -10.13 -5.34 9.31
CA THR A 110 -10.35 -6.31 8.23
C THR A 110 -11.06 -5.66 7.04
N ASP A 111 -12.14 -4.92 7.31
CA ASP A 111 -12.89 -4.22 6.26
C ASP A 111 -12.04 -3.14 5.58
N ASN A 112 -11.32 -2.33 6.36
CA ASN A 112 -10.44 -1.29 5.83
C ASN A 112 -9.32 -1.87 4.95
N GLY A 113 -8.72 -2.99 5.35
CA GLY A 113 -7.73 -3.72 4.58
C GLY A 113 -8.31 -4.26 3.28
N MET A 114 -9.49 -4.89 3.34
CA MET A 114 -10.19 -5.41 2.15
C MET A 114 -10.57 -4.32 1.15
N TYR A 115 -11.08 -3.18 1.62
CA TYR A 115 -11.35 -2.03 0.74
C TYR A 115 -10.07 -1.48 0.11
N THR A 116 -8.95 -1.49 0.84
CA THR A 116 -7.67 -1.05 0.31
C THR A 116 -7.11 -1.99 -0.75
N ILE A 117 -7.23 -3.31 -0.53
CA ILE A 117 -6.90 -4.34 -1.53
C ILE A 117 -7.74 -4.14 -2.80
N LEU A 118 -9.04 -3.93 -2.66
CA LEU A 118 -9.94 -3.68 -3.78
C LEU A 118 -9.57 -2.40 -4.53
N GLY A 119 -9.31 -1.31 -3.80
CA GLY A 119 -8.87 -0.05 -4.39
C GLY A 119 -7.59 -0.18 -5.20
N LEU A 120 -6.62 -0.95 -4.68
CA LEU A 120 -5.37 -1.24 -5.35
C LEU A 120 -5.59 -2.09 -6.61
N ALA A 121 -6.39 -3.15 -6.52
CA ALA A 121 -6.73 -3.98 -7.67
C ALA A 121 -7.37 -3.16 -8.80
N GLN A 122 -8.29 -2.25 -8.46
CA GLN A 122 -8.89 -1.34 -9.43
C GLN A 122 -7.89 -0.33 -10.02
N ALA A 123 -6.95 0.16 -9.20
CA ALA A 123 -5.93 1.09 -9.66
C ALA A 123 -4.94 0.42 -10.64
N LEU A 124 -4.60 -0.84 -10.42
CA LEU A 124 -3.75 -1.65 -11.31
C LEU A 124 -4.36 -1.87 -12.70
N LEU A 125 -5.67 -1.79 -12.86
CA LEU A 125 -6.31 -1.80 -14.19
C LEU A 125 -6.01 -0.54 -15.02
N THR A 126 -5.52 0.53 -14.39
CA THR A 126 -5.30 1.85 -15.01
C THR A 126 -3.82 2.20 -15.16
N VAL A 127 -2.96 1.63 -14.32
CA VAL A 127 -1.51 1.85 -14.35
C VAL A 127 -0.86 0.73 -15.15
N PRO A 128 0.03 1.04 -16.11
CA PRO A 128 0.74 0.01 -16.85
C PRO A 128 1.45 -1.00 -15.93
N PRO A 129 1.57 -2.28 -16.36
CA PRO A 129 2.37 -3.28 -15.67
C PRO A 129 3.79 -2.76 -15.43
N ALA A 130 4.34 -2.98 -14.24
CA ALA A 130 5.69 -2.52 -13.92
C ALA A 130 6.76 -3.19 -14.81
N TRP A 131 6.44 -4.38 -15.34
CA TRP A 131 7.24 -5.11 -16.34
C TRP A 131 7.14 -4.56 -17.77
N ALA A 132 6.22 -3.63 -18.06
CA ALA A 132 5.99 -3.13 -19.42
C ALA A 132 7.17 -2.33 -19.98
N ALA A 133 8.02 -1.76 -19.11
CA ALA A 133 9.21 -1.00 -19.50
C ALA A 133 10.32 -1.86 -20.17
N GLY A 134 10.27 -3.18 -20.05
CA GLY A 134 11.24 -4.12 -20.64
C GLY A 134 10.87 -4.69 -22.01
N ARG A 135 9.80 -4.20 -22.67
CA ARG A 135 9.40 -4.64 -24.02
C ARG A 135 10.00 -3.76 -25.14
N ARG A 136 11.31 -3.57 -25.13
CA ARG A 136 12.05 -3.02 -26.27
C ARG A 136 13.30 -3.85 -26.51
#